data_AF-A0A518EVW2-F1
#
_entry.id   AF-A0A518EVW2-F1
#
_cell.length_a   1.000
_cell.length_b   1.000
_cell.length_c   1.000
_cell.angle_alpha   90.00
_cell.angle_beta   90.00
_cell.angle_gamma   90.00
#
_symmetry.space_group_name_H-M   'P 1'
#
loop_
_entity.id
_entity.type
_entity.pdbx_description
1 polymer ?
#
loop_
_entity_poly.entity_id
_entity_poly.type
_entity_poly.pdbx_seq_one_letter_code
_entity_poly.pdbx_strand_id
1 'polypeptide(L)'
;MRVGGTAGAWTPFARPFGSTLNIGSAGARGGAAAAGETLTLSALSELAGDVDVLGEAVRKLGRLDRVSSRTVGARAGMATGQLVLDDTEVPASAATMRSVEEVNTVATSYSTHAPDWTGGSAAGLGIEGVYDGRHGDTTLNFEVTGVPLLGLTSAEIEVTDGSGDLIETLTFGSGGGTQTLASGLEFTLGSGALTLGDTFALDVSASVGTSVRASAAFDGTGDAAPEFDPGRSVSAGTFVLNGVSIDVAASESLLDVLDSINASSAGVTAQFDATTERVTLSQNTVGAAPTILFGSDISGFLDAVKLRGAVATAGEDAASAESADDVIGSLASLSGVTSGSFQVNGQTISVDIANDTLPNVLARISASGEVNAMVDDARAVTLAGRGRRAFDLSGDDTGLLGALGIDLQRYAGTRGRQTTTISNRAGVRRALLEVHDAYNALLRGPRDGVSATNVREVRSRLSTSVGSAFSRHQRLSGSGTLVSGLGLNLSAFDDTKTRAMELDSAALAKALRAKDGELSDLLFGSEEGKKGLVEFLEEAVKGAAESLVKKLDPGGALGLRLDVTG
;
A
#
# COMPACT_ATOMS: atom_id res chain seq x y z
N MET A 1 -22.52 -45.55 2.68
CA MET A 1 -22.02 -46.63 1.78
C MET A 1 -22.87 -46.59 0.51
N ARG A 2 -22.25 -46.74 -0.69
CA ARG A 2 -22.84 -46.74 -2.05
C ARG A 2 -24.25 -47.38 -2.10
N VAL A 3 -25.18 -46.95 -2.95
CA VAL A 3 -25.29 -47.24 -4.41
C VAL A 3 -26.21 -46.15 -5.00
N GLY A 4 -25.92 -45.42 -6.08
CA GLY A 4 -25.39 -45.84 -7.38
C GLY A 4 -26.55 -45.92 -8.39
N GLY A 5 -27.09 -44.77 -8.80
CA GLY A 5 -28.15 -44.69 -9.80
C GLY A 5 -27.60 -45.01 -11.19
N THR A 6 -27.95 -46.19 -11.71
CA THR A 6 -27.59 -46.61 -13.08
C THR A 6 -28.71 -46.27 -14.06
N ALA A 7 -28.29 -45.61 -15.13
CA ALA A 7 -29.06 -45.35 -16.33
C ALA A 7 -29.75 -46.63 -16.85
N GLY A 8 -31.03 -46.50 -17.23
CA GLY A 8 -31.77 -47.54 -17.95
C GLY A 8 -31.13 -47.77 -19.32
N ALA A 9 -30.27 -48.78 -19.39
CA ALA A 9 -29.68 -49.25 -20.62
C ALA A 9 -30.77 -49.93 -21.47
N TRP A 10 -31.06 -49.34 -22.64
CA TRP A 10 -31.73 -50.02 -23.73
C TRP A 10 -30.84 -51.18 -24.21
N THR A 11 -31.32 -52.42 -24.06
CA THR A 11 -30.68 -53.61 -24.64
C THR A 11 -30.98 -53.69 -26.14
N PRO A 12 -29.98 -53.88 -27.02
CA PRO A 12 -30.23 -54.03 -28.45
C PRO A 12 -30.90 -55.39 -28.73
N PHE A 13 -31.97 -55.36 -29.52
CA PHE A 13 -32.63 -56.56 -30.06
C PHE A 13 -31.69 -57.21 -31.09
N ALA A 14 -30.96 -58.24 -30.67
CA ALA A 14 -30.14 -59.06 -31.57
C ALA A 14 -30.58 -60.53 -31.50
N ARG A 15 -31.55 -60.92 -32.34
CA ARG A 15 -31.67 -62.29 -32.87
C ARG A 15 -32.31 -62.25 -34.28
N PRO A 16 -31.68 -62.82 -35.31
CA PRO A 16 -32.32 -62.98 -36.61
C PRO A 16 -33.22 -64.22 -36.54
N PHE A 17 -34.54 -64.04 -36.49
CA PHE A 17 -35.47 -65.12 -36.78
C PHE A 17 -35.80 -65.09 -38.26
N GLY A 18 -35.10 -65.94 -39.00
CA GLY A 18 -35.50 -66.33 -40.35
C GLY A 18 -36.71 -67.26 -40.27
N SER A 19 -37.91 -66.70 -40.33
CA SER A 19 -39.10 -67.43 -40.75
C SER A 19 -40.19 -66.42 -41.17
N THR A 20 -40.59 -66.48 -42.43
CA THR A 20 -41.76 -65.76 -42.96
C THR A 20 -43.02 -66.30 -42.29
N LEU A 21 -43.62 -65.51 -41.40
CA LEU A 21 -44.94 -65.79 -40.82
C LEU A 21 -46.00 -65.02 -41.61
N ASN A 22 -46.84 -65.74 -42.34
CA ASN A 22 -47.91 -65.18 -43.15
C ASN A 22 -49.19 -65.12 -42.30
N ILE A 23 -49.73 -63.93 -42.02
CA ILE A 23 -50.99 -63.75 -41.28
C ILE A 23 -52.03 -63.19 -42.24
N GLY A 24 -52.98 -64.03 -42.66
CA GLY A 24 -54.16 -63.64 -43.44
C GLY A 24 -55.26 -63.06 -42.54
N SER A 25 -56.01 -62.09 -43.08
CA SER A 25 -57.11 -61.41 -42.40
C SER A 25 -58.29 -62.33 -42.10
N ALA A 26 -58.76 -62.36 -40.85
CA ALA A 26 -60.02 -63.01 -40.47
C ALA A 26 -61.05 -61.97 -39.97
N GLY A 27 -62.09 -61.72 -40.78
CA GLY A 27 -63.46 -61.46 -40.33
C GLY A 27 -63.85 -60.04 -39.90
N ALA A 28 -64.23 -59.19 -40.85
CA ALA A 28 -65.16 -58.08 -40.59
C ALA A 28 -66.50 -58.36 -41.29
N ARG A 29 -67.58 -58.53 -40.51
CA ARG A 29 -68.96 -58.50 -41.01
C ARG A 29 -69.37 -57.04 -41.23
N GLY A 30 -69.61 -56.68 -42.48
CA GLY A 30 -70.46 -55.56 -42.89
C GLY A 30 -69.75 -54.21 -43.12
N GLY A 31 -69.63 -53.83 -44.39
CA GLY A 31 -69.37 -52.45 -44.82
C GLY A 31 -68.05 -52.24 -45.58
N ALA A 32 -68.17 -52.04 -46.90
CA ALA A 32 -67.21 -51.46 -47.84
C ALA A 32 -65.70 -51.77 -47.65
N ALA A 33 -65.17 -52.58 -48.56
CA ALA A 33 -63.75 -52.86 -48.72
C ALA A 33 -62.90 -51.58 -48.83
N ALA A 34 -62.15 -51.26 -47.77
CA ALA A 34 -60.88 -50.58 -47.90
C ALA A 34 -59.79 -51.67 -47.93
N ALA A 35 -58.92 -51.60 -48.94
CA ALA A 35 -57.85 -52.56 -49.18
C ALA A 35 -57.09 -52.89 -47.88
N GLY A 36 -57.08 -54.18 -47.51
CA GLY A 36 -56.36 -54.67 -46.34
C GLY A 36 -54.86 -54.55 -46.54
N GLU A 37 -54.20 -53.70 -45.76
CA GLU A 37 -52.75 -53.64 -45.63
C GLU A 37 -52.29 -54.75 -44.67
N THR A 38 -51.56 -55.75 -45.18
CA THR A 38 -50.91 -56.78 -44.37
C THR A 38 -49.72 -56.16 -43.63
N LEU A 39 -49.82 -56.02 -42.31
CA LEU A 39 -48.75 -55.57 -41.43
C LEU A 39 -47.81 -56.74 -41.14
N THR A 40 -46.50 -56.62 -41.43
CA THR A 40 -45.52 -57.63 -41.00
C THR A 40 -44.74 -57.13 -39.77
N LEU A 41 -44.55 -57.99 -38.77
CA LEU A 41 -43.73 -57.72 -37.58
C LEU A 41 -42.30 -57.28 -37.95
N SER A 42 -41.76 -57.82 -39.04
CA SER A 42 -40.44 -57.48 -39.58
C SER A 42 -40.32 -55.99 -39.93
N ALA A 43 -41.37 -55.41 -40.53
CA ALA A 43 -41.33 -54.03 -41.01
C ALA A 43 -41.54 -53.00 -39.88
N LEU A 44 -42.27 -53.36 -38.82
CA LEU A 44 -42.33 -52.56 -37.58
C LEU A 44 -41.02 -52.62 -36.79
N SER A 45 -40.36 -53.79 -36.77
CA SER A 45 -39.05 -53.96 -36.14
C SER A 45 -37.96 -53.14 -36.85
N GLU A 46 -38.01 -53.06 -38.18
CA GLU A 46 -37.09 -52.23 -38.97
C GLU A 46 -37.30 -50.74 -38.70
N LEU A 47 -38.55 -50.28 -38.64
CA LEU A 47 -38.88 -48.89 -38.30
C LEU A 47 -38.45 -48.52 -36.87
N ALA A 48 -38.63 -49.43 -35.91
CA ALA A 48 -38.13 -49.25 -34.55
C ALA A 48 -36.60 -49.16 -34.51
N GLY A 49 -35.90 -50.01 -35.28
CA GLY A 49 -34.45 -49.95 -35.43
C GLY A 49 -33.94 -48.61 -35.95
N ASP A 50 -34.61 -48.01 -36.94
CA ASP A 50 -34.20 -46.71 -37.46
C ASP A 50 -34.47 -45.55 -36.47
N VAL A 51 -35.54 -45.64 -35.68
CA VAL A 51 -35.81 -44.67 -34.60
C VAL A 51 -34.71 -44.76 -33.53
N ASP A 52 -34.24 -45.96 -33.21
CA ASP A 52 -33.13 -46.19 -32.29
C ASP A 52 -31.80 -45.63 -32.83
N VAL A 53 -31.52 -45.83 -34.12
CA VAL A 53 -30.34 -45.27 -34.80
C VAL A 53 -30.35 -43.74 -34.76
N LEU A 54 -31.50 -43.10 -35.04
CA LEU A 54 -31.63 -41.66 -34.88
C LEU A 54 -31.44 -41.23 -33.41
N GLY A 55 -32.04 -41.96 -32.46
CA GLY A 55 -31.87 -41.68 -31.04
C GLY A 55 -30.44 -41.79 -30.55
N GLU A 56 -29.65 -42.72 -31.09
CA GLU A 56 -28.23 -42.83 -30.79
C GLU A 56 -27.42 -41.67 -31.38
N ALA A 57 -27.69 -41.31 -32.64
CA ALA A 57 -27.03 -40.18 -33.30
C ALA A 57 -27.29 -38.86 -32.56
N VAL A 58 -28.54 -38.61 -32.12
CA VAL A 58 -28.92 -37.41 -31.38
C VAL A 58 -28.25 -37.38 -30.00
N ARG A 59 -28.26 -38.49 -29.25
CA ARG A 59 -27.55 -38.58 -27.96
C ARG A 59 -26.04 -38.38 -28.13
N LYS A 60 -25.46 -38.88 -29.22
CA LYS A 60 -24.04 -38.66 -29.54
C LYS A 60 -23.76 -37.17 -29.79
N LEU A 61 -24.63 -36.47 -30.50
CA LEU A 61 -24.54 -35.02 -30.69
C LEU A 61 -24.73 -34.26 -29.36
N GLY A 62 -25.67 -34.66 -28.51
CA GLY A 62 -25.92 -34.05 -27.20
C GLY A 62 -24.79 -34.25 -26.18
N ARG A 63 -24.03 -35.35 -26.30
CA ARG A 63 -22.83 -35.61 -25.48
C ARG A 63 -21.60 -34.81 -25.92
N LEU A 64 -21.64 -34.14 -27.07
CA LEU A 64 -20.54 -33.29 -27.51
C LEU A 64 -20.57 -31.97 -26.74
N ASP A 65 -19.50 -31.75 -25.98
CA ASP A 65 -19.41 -30.75 -24.92
C ASP A 65 -19.57 -29.29 -25.40
N ARG A 66 -20.35 -28.50 -24.66
CA ARG A 66 -20.53 -27.06 -24.78
C ARG A 66 -19.41 -26.37 -24.01
N VAL A 67 -18.20 -26.39 -24.55
CA VAL A 67 -17.05 -25.86 -23.82
C VAL A 67 -16.93 -24.35 -23.99
N SER A 68 -17.36 -23.66 -22.93
CA SER A 68 -17.04 -22.28 -22.53
C SER A 68 -17.93 -21.17 -23.08
N SER A 69 -18.72 -20.58 -22.17
CA SER A 69 -19.19 -19.19 -22.29
C SER A 69 -18.17 -18.29 -21.58
N ARG A 70 -17.72 -17.23 -22.26
CA ARG A 70 -16.86 -16.21 -21.65
C ARG A 70 -17.52 -14.85 -21.81
N THR A 71 -17.66 -14.12 -20.71
CA THR A 71 -18.08 -12.72 -20.73
C THR A 71 -16.86 -11.85 -20.93
N VAL A 72 -16.74 -11.22 -22.11
CA VAL A 72 -15.64 -10.30 -22.44
C VAL A 72 -16.12 -8.86 -22.27
N GLY A 73 -15.31 -8.02 -21.61
CA GLY A 73 -15.53 -6.55 -21.55
C GLY A 73 -16.31 -6.00 -20.35
N ALA A 74 -16.70 -6.83 -19.36
CA ALA A 74 -17.38 -6.34 -18.16
C ALA A 74 -16.38 -5.76 -17.13
N ARG A 75 -16.58 -4.54 -16.65
CA ARG A 75 -15.85 -3.90 -15.54
C ARG A 75 -16.82 -3.48 -14.44
N ALA A 76 -16.41 -3.57 -13.19
CA ALA A 76 -17.19 -3.03 -12.06
C ALA A 76 -17.21 -1.49 -12.13
N GLY A 77 -18.23 -0.88 -11.52
CA GLY A 77 -18.08 0.51 -11.10
C GLY A 77 -16.93 0.57 -10.10
N MET A 78 -16.06 1.56 -10.22
CA MET A 78 -14.87 1.72 -9.37
C MET A 78 -14.70 3.18 -8.98
N ALA A 79 -14.56 3.42 -7.69
CA ALA A 79 -14.06 4.66 -7.12
C ALA A 79 -12.67 4.39 -6.52
N THR A 80 -11.73 5.27 -6.79
CA THR A 80 -10.37 5.20 -6.26
C THR A 80 -10.04 6.52 -5.60
N GLY A 81 -9.50 6.44 -4.40
CA GLY A 81 -9.01 7.55 -3.62
C GLY A 81 -7.63 7.24 -3.06
N GLN A 82 -7.06 8.20 -2.34
CA GLN A 82 -5.78 8.09 -1.68
C GLN A 82 -5.96 8.52 -0.22
N LEU A 83 -5.54 7.68 0.72
CA LEU A 83 -5.34 8.12 2.09
C LEU A 83 -3.93 8.73 2.17
N VAL A 84 -3.86 10.03 2.42
CA VAL A 84 -2.60 10.75 2.66
C VAL A 84 -2.47 10.90 4.17
N LEU A 85 -1.42 10.31 4.73
CA LEU A 85 -1.07 10.43 6.15
C LEU A 85 0.31 11.08 6.27
N ASP A 86 0.57 11.65 7.43
CA ASP A 86 1.90 12.16 7.75
C ASP A 86 2.85 11.00 8.08
N ASP A 87 3.83 10.77 7.19
CA ASP A 87 4.86 9.75 7.35
C ASP A 87 6.10 10.25 8.10
N THR A 88 6.06 11.48 8.62
CA THR A 88 7.21 12.04 9.32
C THR A 88 7.33 11.43 10.72
N GLU A 89 8.35 10.58 10.90
CA GLU A 89 8.85 10.28 12.22
C GLU A 89 9.77 11.41 12.66
N VAL A 90 9.37 12.14 13.71
CA VAL A 90 10.23 13.12 14.36
C VAL A 90 10.85 12.43 15.57
N PRO A 91 12.18 12.15 15.57
CA PRO A 91 12.81 11.59 16.74
C PRO A 91 12.79 12.61 17.88
N ALA A 92 12.57 12.14 19.10
CA ALA A 92 12.66 13.00 20.27
C ALA A 92 14.08 13.62 20.36
N SER A 93 14.14 14.89 20.77
CA SER A 93 15.40 15.61 20.99
C SER A 93 15.57 15.98 22.46
N ALA A 94 16.82 16.17 22.89
CA ALA A 94 17.13 16.53 24.26
C ALA A 94 17.02 18.04 24.49
N ALA A 95 16.52 18.45 25.66
CA ALA A 95 16.64 19.82 26.12
C ALA A 95 18.11 20.21 26.33
N THR A 96 18.44 21.46 26.05
CA THR A 96 19.80 21.98 26.16
C THR A 96 19.81 23.30 26.94
N MET A 97 20.92 23.57 27.62
CA MET A 97 21.19 24.85 28.27
C MET A 97 22.60 25.27 27.92
N ARG A 98 22.80 26.53 27.54
CA ARG A 98 24.10 27.03 27.10
C ARG A 98 24.46 28.30 27.86
N SER A 99 25.76 28.54 28.04
CA SER A 99 26.28 29.82 28.54
C SER A 99 25.62 30.99 27.80
N VAL A 100 25.20 32.02 28.53
CA VAL A 100 24.47 33.17 27.96
C VAL A 100 25.32 33.99 26.98
N GLU A 101 26.63 33.94 27.14
CA GLU A 101 27.63 34.57 26.28
C GLU A 101 28.95 33.75 26.34
N GLU A 102 29.99 34.21 25.66
CA GLU A 102 31.33 33.58 25.69
C GLU A 102 31.91 33.64 27.11
N VAL A 103 32.61 32.61 27.57
CA VAL A 103 33.16 32.51 28.93
C VAL A 103 34.18 33.63 29.19
N ASN A 104 35.00 33.97 28.20
CA ASN A 104 35.80 35.18 28.18
C ASN A 104 35.33 36.07 27.02
N THR A 105 35.13 37.36 27.29
CA THR A 105 34.67 38.39 26.35
C THR A 105 35.68 39.52 26.18
N VAL A 106 36.85 39.40 26.81
CA VAL A 106 37.91 40.39 26.73
C VAL A 106 38.47 40.43 25.31
N ALA A 107 38.21 41.56 24.63
CA ALA A 107 38.55 41.77 23.23
C ALA A 107 40.02 42.21 23.00
N THR A 108 40.79 42.34 24.06
CA THR A 108 42.20 42.77 24.05
C THR A 108 43.09 41.71 24.67
N SER A 109 44.39 41.74 24.40
CA SER A 109 45.34 40.78 24.96
C SER A 109 46.72 41.38 25.18
N TYR A 110 47.54 40.68 25.95
CA TYR A 110 48.97 40.95 26.09
C TYR A 110 49.77 39.65 26.17
N SER A 111 51.07 39.72 25.86
CA SER A 111 51.89 38.53 25.59
C SER A 111 52.23 37.67 26.82
N THR A 112 52.33 38.26 28.02
CA THR A 112 52.66 37.52 29.25
C THR A 112 52.27 38.30 30.52
N HIS A 113 51.90 37.58 31.56
CA HIS A 113 51.64 38.09 32.90
C HIS A 113 52.90 38.20 33.76
N ALA A 114 53.98 37.52 33.40
CA ALA A 114 55.20 37.42 34.20
C ALA A 114 56.43 37.64 33.31
N PRO A 115 56.63 38.87 32.79
CA PRO A 115 57.79 39.17 31.96
C PRO A 115 59.09 39.08 32.76
N ASP A 116 60.19 38.84 32.07
CA ASP A 116 61.54 38.84 32.64
C ASP A 116 62.36 40.04 32.11
N TRP A 117 63.24 40.57 32.95
CA TRP A 117 64.23 41.54 32.51
C TRP A 117 65.21 40.92 31.51
N THR A 118 65.61 41.70 30.51
CA THR A 118 66.66 41.30 29.55
C THR A 118 68.08 41.41 30.11
N GLY A 119 68.23 42.00 31.31
CA GLY A 119 69.52 42.31 31.93
C GLY A 119 69.73 41.71 33.33
N GLY A 120 70.38 42.47 34.21
CA GLY A 120 70.85 42.00 35.52
C GLY A 120 69.89 42.22 36.69
N SER A 121 68.72 42.82 36.46
CA SER A 121 67.72 43.13 37.46
C SER A 121 67.12 41.87 38.08
N ALA A 122 66.99 41.86 39.40
CA ALA A 122 66.49 40.74 40.19
C ALA A 122 65.10 40.99 40.79
N ALA A 123 64.52 42.17 40.57
CA ALA A 123 63.15 42.47 40.97
C ALA A 123 62.16 41.71 40.07
N GLY A 124 61.27 40.92 40.68
CA GLY A 124 60.21 40.22 39.94
C GLY A 124 59.21 41.18 39.31
N LEU A 125 58.60 40.77 38.20
CA LEU A 125 57.62 41.56 37.46
C LEU A 125 56.27 40.83 37.41
N GLY A 126 55.19 41.61 37.38
CA GLY A 126 53.84 41.11 37.15
C GLY A 126 53.05 42.08 36.29
N ILE A 127 52.25 41.53 35.38
CA ILE A 127 51.27 42.24 34.56
C ILE A 127 49.91 41.57 34.80
N GLU A 128 48.94 42.36 35.22
CA GLU A 128 47.55 41.92 35.42
C GLU A 128 46.58 42.97 34.83
N GLY A 129 45.29 42.64 34.83
CA GLY A 129 44.23 43.55 34.41
C GLY A 129 43.86 43.42 32.94
N VAL A 130 43.19 44.44 32.41
CA VAL A 130 42.67 44.45 31.04
C VAL A 130 43.28 45.63 30.29
N TYR A 131 43.89 45.34 29.15
CA TYR A 131 44.40 46.38 28.27
C TYR A 131 43.24 47.20 27.70
N ASP A 132 43.28 48.52 27.84
CA ASP A 132 42.17 49.39 27.46
C ASP A 132 42.12 49.72 25.95
N GLY A 133 43.13 49.26 25.19
CA GLY A 133 43.22 49.42 23.75
C GLY A 133 43.63 50.80 23.26
N ARG A 134 43.86 51.79 24.14
CA ARG A 134 44.11 53.19 23.75
C ARG A 134 45.38 53.39 22.95
N HIS A 135 46.36 52.50 23.09
CA HIS A 135 47.63 52.54 22.38
C HIS A 135 47.65 51.64 21.13
N GLY A 136 46.49 51.07 20.73
CA GLY A 136 46.37 50.18 19.58
C GLY A 136 47.15 48.87 19.74
N ASP A 137 47.46 48.22 18.62
CA ASP A 137 48.37 47.08 18.59
C ASP A 137 49.82 47.60 18.59
N THR A 138 50.59 47.31 19.64
CA THR A 138 51.94 47.85 19.82
C THR A 138 52.76 47.00 20.79
N THR A 139 54.05 47.31 20.91
CA THR A 139 54.93 46.77 21.96
C THR A 139 55.16 47.86 22.99
N LEU A 140 54.79 47.62 24.25
CA LEU A 140 55.15 48.47 25.37
C LEU A 140 56.57 48.10 25.82
N ASN A 141 57.51 49.03 25.71
CA ASN A 141 58.89 48.85 26.13
C ASN A 141 59.10 49.54 27.48
N PHE A 142 59.57 48.77 28.45
CA PHE A 142 59.85 49.25 29.80
C PHE A 142 61.37 49.34 29.97
N GLU A 143 61.89 50.50 30.37
CA GLU A 143 63.32 50.71 30.62
C GLU A 143 63.55 51.27 32.02
N VAL A 144 64.49 50.68 32.77
CA VAL A 144 64.93 51.24 34.05
C VAL A 144 65.78 52.49 33.79
N THR A 145 65.21 53.66 34.02
CA THR A 145 65.89 54.95 33.82
C THR A 145 66.37 55.58 35.13
N GLY A 146 65.93 55.05 36.27
CA GLY A 146 66.39 55.48 37.59
C GLY A 146 66.50 54.31 38.58
N VAL A 147 67.60 54.23 39.31
CA VAL A 147 67.81 53.26 40.39
C VAL A 147 68.13 54.00 41.71
N PRO A 148 67.68 53.50 42.87
CA PRO A 148 68.04 54.09 44.15
C PRO A 148 69.55 53.98 44.40
N LEU A 149 70.28 55.08 44.28
CA LEU A 149 71.69 55.19 44.70
C LEU A 149 71.85 56.28 45.76
N LEU A 150 72.57 55.97 46.84
CA LEU A 150 73.15 56.91 47.84
C LEU A 150 72.34 58.21 48.05
N GLY A 151 71.06 58.10 48.43
CA GLY A 151 70.19 59.24 48.75
C GLY A 151 69.01 59.46 47.81
N LEU A 152 68.90 58.73 46.70
CA LEU A 152 67.65 58.61 45.93
C LEU A 152 66.72 57.59 46.59
N THR A 153 65.44 57.94 46.76
CA THR A 153 64.45 57.11 47.48
C THR A 153 63.56 56.25 46.57
N SER A 154 63.70 56.40 45.25
CA SER A 154 62.82 55.77 44.27
C SER A 154 63.56 55.18 43.07
N ALA A 155 62.96 54.14 42.47
CA ALA A 155 63.27 53.64 41.15
C ALA A 155 62.33 54.29 40.12
N GLU A 156 62.83 54.52 38.92
CA GLU A 156 62.08 55.07 37.79
C GLU A 156 62.15 54.11 36.61
N ILE A 157 60.99 53.83 36.01
CA ILE A 157 60.85 52.99 34.82
C ILE A 157 60.07 53.80 33.80
N GLU A 158 60.66 54.05 32.63
CA GLU A 158 59.96 54.66 31.50
C GLU A 158 59.26 53.58 30.67
N VAL A 159 58.00 53.86 30.30
CA VAL A 159 57.21 53.03 29.39
C VAL A 159 57.05 53.78 28.08
N THR A 160 57.53 53.20 27.00
CA THR A 160 57.42 53.75 25.64
C THR A 160 56.64 52.81 24.73
N ASP A 161 56.04 53.33 23.66
CA ASP A 161 55.41 52.50 22.64
C ASP A 161 56.43 51.91 21.65
N GLY A 162 55.96 51.11 20.69
CA GLY A 162 56.80 50.51 19.65
C GLY A 162 57.47 51.50 18.69
N SER A 163 57.07 52.78 18.72
CA SER A 163 57.71 53.86 17.97
C SER A 163 58.76 54.64 18.79
N GLY A 164 58.83 54.37 20.10
CA GLY A 164 59.73 55.02 21.05
C GLY A 164 59.14 56.28 21.69
N ASP A 165 57.85 56.56 21.50
CA ASP A 165 57.18 57.68 22.14
C ASP A 165 56.91 57.34 23.62
N LEU A 166 57.25 58.27 24.53
CA LEU A 166 57.02 58.11 25.97
C LEU A 166 55.52 58.10 26.27
N ILE A 167 55.04 57.01 26.87
CA ILE A 167 53.68 56.86 27.37
C ILE A 167 53.61 57.42 28.78
N GLU A 168 54.47 56.92 29.68
CA GLU A 168 54.51 57.33 31.08
C GLU A 168 55.83 56.95 31.77
N THR A 169 56.05 57.53 32.95
CA THR A 169 57.16 57.18 33.84
C THR A 169 56.60 56.68 35.17
N LEU A 170 56.91 55.44 35.52
CA LEU A 170 56.50 54.81 36.77
C LEU A 170 57.55 55.06 37.84
N THR A 171 57.12 55.46 39.03
CA THR A 171 58.03 55.75 40.15
C THR A 171 57.72 54.86 41.35
N PHE A 172 58.68 54.03 41.79
CA PHE A 172 58.51 53.11 42.90
C PHE A 172 59.40 53.47 44.08
N GLY A 173 58.91 53.30 45.31
CA GLY A 173 59.77 53.37 46.50
C GLY A 173 60.72 52.16 46.63
N SER A 174 61.54 52.13 47.67
CA SER A 174 62.59 51.11 47.89
C SER A 174 62.10 49.66 48.11
N GLY A 175 60.80 49.39 48.00
CA GLY A 175 60.21 48.04 48.16
C GLY A 175 59.41 47.55 46.95
N GLY A 176 59.38 48.31 45.85
CA GLY A 176 58.48 48.03 44.72
C GLY A 176 57.03 48.41 45.04
N GLY A 177 56.09 47.78 44.34
CA GLY A 177 54.65 47.99 44.47
C GLY A 177 53.91 47.77 43.16
N THR A 178 52.59 47.98 43.18
CA THR A 178 51.72 47.88 42.00
C THR A 178 51.25 49.27 41.59
N GLN A 179 51.26 49.56 40.29
CA GLN A 179 50.73 50.79 39.69
C GLN A 179 49.91 50.46 38.45
N THR A 180 48.77 51.12 38.30
CA THR A 180 47.97 51.06 37.07
C THR A 180 48.62 51.92 36.00
N LEU A 181 48.92 51.31 34.86
CA LEU A 181 49.46 51.95 33.67
C LEU A 181 48.39 52.80 32.97
N ALA A 182 48.83 53.76 32.16
CA ALA A 182 47.98 54.53 31.26
C ALA A 182 47.23 53.65 30.25
N SER A 183 47.73 52.44 29.99
CA SER A 183 47.13 51.39 29.17
C SER A 183 46.02 50.60 29.88
N GLY A 184 45.73 50.89 31.16
CA GLY A 184 44.73 50.19 31.98
C GLY A 184 45.24 48.90 32.64
N LEU A 185 46.41 48.40 32.25
CA LEU A 185 47.06 47.25 32.88
C LEU A 185 47.62 47.62 34.25
N GLU A 186 47.72 46.63 35.16
CA GLU A 186 48.40 46.78 36.43
C GLU A 186 49.81 46.21 36.33
N PHE A 187 50.82 47.05 36.54
CA PHE A 187 52.21 46.64 36.60
C PHE A 187 52.66 46.52 38.06
N THR A 188 53.16 45.35 38.41
CA THR A 188 53.73 45.05 39.72
C THR A 188 55.24 44.93 39.62
N LEU A 189 55.95 45.75 40.39
CA LEU A 189 57.37 45.61 40.63
C LEU A 189 57.60 44.97 42.00
N GLY A 190 58.16 43.77 42.01
CA GLY A 190 58.56 43.06 43.23
C GLY A 190 59.79 43.66 43.89
N SER A 191 60.15 43.14 45.07
CA SER A 191 61.41 43.49 45.73
C SER A 191 62.60 42.91 44.97
N GLY A 192 63.67 43.68 44.80
CA GLY A 192 64.93 43.22 44.21
C GLY A 192 65.82 44.38 43.79
N ALA A 193 67.06 44.07 43.39
CA ALA A 193 67.94 45.06 42.79
C ALA A 193 67.52 45.33 41.34
N LEU A 194 67.58 46.60 40.94
CA LEU A 194 67.41 47.03 39.55
C LEU A 194 68.75 47.48 38.99
N THR A 195 68.97 47.24 37.70
CA THR A 195 70.12 47.72 36.95
C THR A 195 69.65 48.77 35.95
N LEU A 196 70.32 49.93 35.96
CA LEU A 196 70.02 51.03 35.05
C LEU A 196 70.20 50.59 33.59
N GLY A 197 69.21 50.87 32.75
CA GLY A 197 69.18 50.50 31.33
C GLY A 197 68.66 49.08 31.04
N ASP A 198 68.29 48.31 32.06
CA ASP A 198 67.62 47.03 31.84
C ASP A 198 66.21 47.26 31.28
N THR A 199 65.78 46.37 30.40
CA THR A 199 64.48 46.48 29.72
C THR A 199 63.69 45.19 29.76
N PHE A 200 62.37 45.30 29.55
CA PHE A 200 61.54 44.21 29.06
C PHE A 200 60.48 44.78 28.11
N ALA A 201 59.85 43.90 27.34
CA ALA A 201 58.82 44.27 26.36
C ALA A 201 57.54 43.46 26.60
N LEU A 202 56.40 44.11 26.37
CA LEU A 202 55.08 43.50 26.43
C LEU A 202 54.35 43.82 25.13
N ASP A 203 54.05 42.79 24.33
CA ASP A 203 53.21 42.99 23.15
C ASP A 203 51.76 43.07 23.62
N VAL A 204 51.05 44.12 23.19
CA VAL A 204 49.64 44.35 23.50
C VAL A 204 48.83 44.41 22.22
N SER A 205 47.61 43.89 22.26
CA SER A 205 46.68 43.95 21.14
C SER A 205 45.33 44.51 21.55
N ALA A 206 44.89 45.53 20.81
CA ALA A 206 43.55 46.11 20.86
C ALA A 206 42.56 45.36 19.94
N SER A 207 43.06 44.49 19.06
CA SER A 207 42.28 43.77 18.04
C SER A 207 42.17 42.27 18.26
N VAL A 208 43.01 41.70 19.12
CA VAL A 208 43.02 40.27 19.48
C VAL A 208 42.67 40.13 20.95
N GLY A 209 41.58 39.41 21.23
CA GLY A 209 41.14 39.08 22.58
C GLY A 209 41.89 37.92 23.21
N THR A 210 41.74 37.76 24.52
CA THR A 210 42.20 36.58 25.26
C THR A 210 41.15 35.49 25.23
N SER A 211 41.59 34.25 25.01
CA SER A 211 40.74 33.08 25.12
C SER A 211 40.86 32.42 26.48
N VAL A 212 39.74 31.85 26.98
CA VAL A 212 39.78 31.05 28.20
C VAL A 212 40.76 29.87 28.07
N ARG A 213 41.61 29.68 29.07
CA ARG A 213 42.51 28.51 29.16
C ARG A 213 41.79 27.38 29.87
N ALA A 214 40.90 26.69 29.16
CA ALA A 214 40.00 25.70 29.74
C ALA A 214 40.68 24.54 30.52
N SER A 215 41.96 24.25 30.26
CA SER A 215 42.74 23.22 30.96
C SER A 215 43.62 23.76 32.10
N ALA A 216 43.62 25.07 32.35
CA ALA A 216 44.35 25.68 33.45
C ALA A 216 43.58 25.49 34.77
N ALA A 217 44.31 25.30 35.87
CA ALA A 217 43.72 25.19 37.19
C ALA A 217 43.10 26.52 37.62
N PHE A 218 42.02 26.48 38.40
CA PHE A 218 41.33 27.68 38.87
C PHE A 218 42.17 28.53 39.84
N ASP A 219 43.11 27.91 40.56
CA ASP A 219 44.13 28.57 41.39
C ASP A 219 45.41 28.92 40.63
N GLY A 220 45.41 28.72 39.31
CA GLY A 220 46.47 29.17 38.42
C GLY A 220 46.63 30.69 38.48
N THR A 221 47.88 31.15 38.41
CA THR A 221 48.24 32.58 38.44
C THR A 221 49.13 32.93 37.25
N GLY A 222 49.15 34.20 36.89
CA GLY A 222 49.90 34.70 35.73
C GLY A 222 49.54 33.92 34.46
N ASP A 223 50.56 33.45 33.73
CA ASP A 223 50.36 32.72 32.46
C ASP A 223 49.74 31.32 32.63
N ALA A 224 49.60 30.85 33.88
CA ALA A 224 48.87 29.63 34.21
C ALA A 224 47.42 29.90 34.64
N ALA A 225 46.96 31.16 34.62
CA ALA A 225 45.59 31.50 34.99
C ALA A 225 44.57 30.99 33.94
N PRO A 226 43.32 30.71 34.36
CA PRO A 226 42.27 30.21 33.47
C PRO A 226 41.71 31.25 32.50
N GLU A 227 42.03 32.53 32.65
CA GLU A 227 41.56 33.63 31.79
C GLU A 227 40.02 33.68 31.70
N PHE A 228 39.35 33.71 32.86
CA PHE A 228 37.93 34.06 32.90
C PHE A 228 37.74 35.58 32.74
N ASP A 229 36.51 35.98 32.44
CA ASP A 229 36.13 37.39 32.43
C ASP A 229 36.54 38.12 33.73
N PRO A 230 36.92 39.41 33.64
CA PRO A 230 37.29 40.21 34.80
C PRO A 230 36.22 40.19 35.91
N GLY A 231 36.65 39.94 37.15
CA GLY A 231 35.77 39.83 38.30
C GLY A 231 35.06 38.47 38.44
N ARG A 232 35.36 37.50 37.57
CA ARG A 232 34.94 36.10 37.74
C ARG A 232 36.11 35.27 38.27
N SER A 233 35.81 34.40 39.22
CA SER A 233 36.77 33.48 39.80
C SER A 233 36.07 32.22 40.26
N VAL A 234 36.77 31.09 40.19
CA VAL A 234 36.29 29.81 40.73
C VAL A 234 37.15 29.44 41.93
N SER A 235 36.52 28.96 42.98
CA SER A 235 37.17 28.55 44.22
C SER A 235 36.67 27.17 44.65
N ALA A 236 37.38 26.54 45.59
CA ALA A 236 36.97 25.26 46.12
C ALA A 236 35.58 25.35 46.78
N GLY A 237 34.67 24.47 46.38
CA GLY A 237 33.27 24.51 46.80
C GLY A 237 32.44 23.46 46.09
N THR A 238 31.14 23.68 46.03
CA THR A 238 30.20 22.79 45.34
C THR A 238 29.11 23.59 44.64
N PHE A 239 28.51 23.00 43.60
CA PHE A 239 27.23 23.45 43.07
C PHE A 239 26.27 22.28 42.87
N VAL A 240 24.98 22.57 42.80
CA VAL A 240 23.94 21.54 42.62
C VAL A 240 23.39 21.59 41.20
N LEU A 241 23.32 20.44 40.54
CA LEU A 241 22.75 20.24 39.21
C LEU A 241 21.78 19.06 39.24
N ASN A 242 20.52 19.30 38.91
CA ASN A 242 19.44 18.31 38.95
C ASN A 242 19.33 17.58 40.30
N GLY A 243 19.61 18.31 41.39
CA GLY A 243 19.63 17.76 42.75
C GLY A 243 20.88 16.98 43.13
N VAL A 244 21.85 16.83 42.22
CA VAL A 244 23.16 16.19 42.47
C VAL A 244 24.20 17.26 42.79
N SER A 245 24.98 17.04 43.85
CA SER A 245 26.12 17.92 44.20
C SER A 245 27.31 17.59 43.31
N ILE A 246 27.90 18.61 42.71
CA ILE A 246 29.14 18.56 41.95
C ILE A 246 30.19 19.31 42.77
N ASP A 247 31.25 18.61 43.14
CA ASP A 247 32.37 19.20 43.88
C ASP A 247 33.31 19.89 42.89
N VAL A 248 33.89 21.01 43.32
CA VAL A 248 34.86 21.79 42.56
C VAL A 248 36.06 22.05 43.46
N ALA A 249 37.25 21.69 43.01
CA ALA A 249 38.50 22.00 43.70
C ALA A 249 39.21 23.19 43.04
N ALA A 250 39.97 23.96 43.82
CA ALA A 250 40.72 25.10 43.28
C ALA A 250 41.83 24.64 42.30
N SER A 251 42.36 23.43 42.48
CA SER A 251 43.37 22.83 41.61
C SER A 251 42.81 22.21 40.31
N GLU A 252 41.49 22.18 40.14
CA GLU A 252 40.83 21.67 38.93
C GLU A 252 40.73 22.74 37.85
N SER A 253 40.53 22.30 36.61
CA SER A 253 40.26 23.15 35.45
C SER A 253 38.79 23.13 35.04
N LEU A 254 38.42 23.99 34.07
CA LEU A 254 37.08 23.97 33.48
C LEU A 254 36.76 22.57 32.94
N LEU A 255 37.70 21.94 32.23
CA LEU A 255 37.49 20.61 31.65
C LEU A 255 37.28 19.54 32.72
N ASP A 256 37.99 19.59 33.85
CA ASP A 256 37.83 18.63 34.94
C ASP A 256 36.43 18.70 35.57
N VAL A 257 35.88 19.90 35.72
CA VAL A 257 34.50 20.08 36.24
C VAL A 257 33.47 19.59 35.23
N LEU A 258 33.66 19.83 33.93
CA LEU A 258 32.76 19.29 32.90
C LEU A 258 32.80 17.76 32.85
N ASP A 259 33.97 17.17 33.03
CA ASP A 259 34.12 15.71 33.14
C ASP A 259 33.42 15.17 34.40
N SER A 260 33.50 15.90 35.52
CA SER A 260 32.75 15.57 36.74
C SER A 260 31.23 15.64 36.53
N ILE A 261 30.73 16.62 35.77
CA ILE A 261 29.31 16.67 35.38
C ILE A 261 28.95 15.44 34.54
N ASN A 262 29.75 15.12 33.52
CA ASN A 262 29.54 13.98 32.62
C ASN A 262 29.54 12.62 33.35
N ALA A 263 30.36 12.49 34.38
CA ALA A 263 30.45 11.28 35.20
C ALA A 263 29.37 11.19 36.30
N SER A 264 28.64 12.28 36.56
CA SER A 264 27.66 12.35 37.64
C SER A 264 26.34 11.66 37.31
N SER A 265 25.51 11.43 38.33
CA SER A 265 24.12 10.98 38.17
C SER A 265 23.13 12.12 37.85
N ALA A 266 23.62 13.33 37.53
CA ALA A 266 22.77 14.49 37.25
C ALA A 266 21.96 14.34 35.95
N GLY A 267 22.27 13.35 35.12
CA GLY A 267 21.52 13.04 33.91
C GLY A 267 21.72 14.05 32.78
N VAL A 268 22.88 14.72 32.76
CA VAL A 268 23.27 15.65 31.71
C VAL A 268 24.64 15.30 31.14
N THR A 269 24.89 15.76 29.92
CA THR A 269 26.20 15.79 29.26
C THR A 269 26.62 17.25 29.12
N ALA A 270 27.86 17.57 29.49
CA ALA A 270 28.46 18.89 29.45
C ALA A 270 29.62 18.93 28.45
N GLN A 271 29.71 20.01 27.68
CA GLN A 271 30.77 20.23 26.71
C GLN A 271 31.18 21.70 26.67
N PHE A 272 32.48 21.95 26.50
CA PHE A 272 33.03 23.25 26.15
C PHE A 272 33.35 23.31 24.66
N ASP A 273 32.87 24.35 23.99
CA ASP A 273 33.23 24.67 22.61
C ASP A 273 34.27 25.79 22.62
N ALA A 274 35.52 25.48 22.26
CA ALA A 274 36.64 26.44 22.25
C ALA A 274 36.54 27.49 21.13
N THR A 275 35.71 27.26 20.10
CA THR A 275 35.55 28.24 19.02
C THR A 275 34.57 29.34 19.42
N THR A 276 33.53 28.96 20.16
CA THR A 276 32.50 29.91 20.63
C THR A 276 32.66 30.24 22.11
N GLU A 277 33.69 29.71 22.76
CA GLU A 277 33.96 29.76 24.20
C GLU A 277 32.71 29.60 25.06
N ARG A 278 31.88 28.59 24.78
CA ARG A 278 30.63 28.36 25.53
C ARG A 278 30.53 26.95 26.08
N VAL A 279 30.00 26.86 27.29
CA VAL A 279 29.59 25.59 27.88
C VAL A 279 28.16 25.28 27.46
N THR A 280 27.92 24.05 27.00
CA THR A 280 26.58 23.53 26.71
C THR A 280 26.33 22.29 27.56
N LEU A 281 25.18 22.28 28.23
CA LEU A 281 24.61 21.13 28.92
C LEU A 281 23.46 20.57 28.07
N SER A 282 23.46 19.27 27.84
CA SER A 282 22.37 18.54 27.19
C SER A 282 21.83 17.50 28.16
N GLN A 283 20.52 17.40 28.34
CA GLN A 283 19.97 16.30 29.12
C GLN A 283 20.17 14.97 28.40
N ASN A 284 20.36 13.88 29.15
CA ASN A 284 20.55 12.55 28.59
C ASN A 284 19.22 11.89 28.20
N THR A 285 18.10 12.37 28.77
CA THR A 285 16.74 11.94 28.42
C THR A 285 16.14 12.83 27.35
N VAL A 286 15.74 12.26 26.21
CA VAL A 286 15.04 13.01 25.15
C VAL A 286 13.61 13.37 25.57
N GLY A 287 13.06 14.45 25.00
CA GLY A 287 11.69 14.92 25.22
C GLY A 287 11.57 16.41 25.54
N ALA A 288 10.33 16.90 25.51
CA ALA A 288 9.99 18.32 25.61
C ALA A 288 10.07 18.91 27.02
N ALA A 289 10.13 18.09 28.07
CA ALA A 289 10.26 18.58 29.44
C ALA A 289 11.73 18.88 29.78
N PRO A 290 12.14 20.16 29.97
CA PRO A 290 13.50 20.47 30.39
C PRO A 290 13.68 20.11 31.86
N THR A 291 14.73 19.33 32.16
CA THR A 291 15.05 18.94 33.55
C THR A 291 16.34 19.56 34.10
N ILE A 292 17.04 20.38 33.31
CA ILE A 292 18.30 21.03 33.70
C ILE A 292 17.99 22.17 34.70
N LEU A 293 18.25 21.91 35.97
CA LEU A 293 18.01 22.83 37.09
C LEU A 293 19.26 22.99 37.94
N PHE A 294 19.67 24.23 38.16
CA PHE A 294 20.72 24.56 39.12
C PHE A 294 20.14 24.86 40.51
N GLY A 295 20.87 24.44 41.55
CA GLY A 295 20.61 24.80 42.94
C GLY A 295 21.63 25.81 43.46
N SER A 296 22.10 25.61 44.70
CA SER A 296 23.17 26.44 45.28
C SER A 296 24.48 26.28 44.52
N ASP A 297 25.27 27.34 44.46
CA ASP A 297 26.65 27.34 44.00
C ASP A 297 27.47 28.18 44.99
N ILE A 298 28.43 27.55 45.65
CA ILE A 298 29.40 28.20 46.53
C ILE A 298 30.83 28.17 45.96
N SER A 299 31.02 27.52 44.81
CA SER A 299 32.30 27.47 44.08
C SER A 299 32.52 28.72 43.22
N GLY A 300 31.43 29.34 42.73
CA GLY A 300 31.45 30.40 41.74
C GLY A 300 31.51 29.89 40.29
N PHE A 301 31.57 28.57 40.09
CA PHE A 301 31.71 27.94 38.78
C PHE A 301 30.60 28.36 37.79
N LEU A 302 29.33 28.31 38.19
CA LEU A 302 28.21 28.60 37.29
C LEU A 302 28.19 30.05 36.81
N ASP A 303 28.70 30.96 37.65
CA ASP A 303 28.85 32.37 37.29
C ASP A 303 30.05 32.56 36.36
N ALA A 304 31.20 31.96 36.66
CA ALA A 304 32.39 32.03 35.80
C ALA A 304 32.14 31.49 34.39
N VAL A 305 31.41 30.37 34.25
CA VAL A 305 31.07 29.79 32.94
C VAL A 305 29.77 30.33 32.34
N LYS A 306 29.18 31.35 32.98
CA LYS A 306 28.00 32.08 32.48
C LYS A 306 26.76 31.22 32.24
N LEU A 307 26.62 30.15 33.03
CA LEU A 307 25.42 29.32 33.07
C LEU A 307 24.40 29.84 34.09
N ARG A 308 24.81 30.70 35.03
CA ARG A 308 23.88 31.38 35.95
C ARG A 308 22.95 32.30 35.15
N GLY A 309 21.65 32.02 35.22
CA GLY A 309 20.63 32.76 34.47
C GLY A 309 20.44 32.25 33.02
N ALA A 310 21.18 31.24 32.58
CA ALA A 310 20.89 30.54 31.34
C ALA A 310 19.53 29.83 31.43
N VAL A 311 18.80 29.81 30.32
CA VAL A 311 17.48 29.18 30.21
C VAL A 311 17.61 27.89 29.41
N ALA A 312 17.04 26.81 29.93
CA ALA A 312 16.95 25.57 29.19
C ALA A 312 15.99 25.74 28.01
N THR A 313 16.46 25.39 26.81
CA THR A 313 15.62 25.22 25.64
C THR A 313 15.06 23.81 25.67
N ALA A 314 13.73 23.68 25.65
CA ALA A 314 13.04 22.40 25.62
C ALA A 314 13.44 21.58 24.39
N GLY A 315 13.53 20.26 24.56
CA GLY A 315 13.61 19.33 23.44
C GLY A 315 12.25 19.19 22.75
N GLU A 316 12.17 18.22 21.86
CA GLU A 316 10.93 17.79 21.20
C GLU A 316 10.63 16.36 21.62
N ASP A 317 9.34 16.06 21.83
CA ASP A 317 8.90 14.68 22.02
C ASP A 317 8.91 13.94 20.68
N ALA A 318 9.01 12.62 20.73
CA ALA A 318 8.92 11.82 19.53
C ALA A 318 7.50 11.92 18.96
N ALA A 319 7.38 12.18 17.67
CA ALA A 319 6.13 12.04 16.93
C ALA A 319 6.21 10.77 16.08
N SER A 320 5.22 9.89 16.25
CA SER A 320 5.08 8.69 15.41
C SER A 320 4.44 9.04 14.08
N ALA A 321 4.87 8.37 13.02
CA ALA A 321 4.17 8.40 11.74
C ALA A 321 2.71 7.91 11.93
N GLU A 322 1.80 8.56 11.21
CA GLU A 322 0.39 8.23 11.23
C GLU A 322 0.12 6.89 10.51
N SER A 323 -0.73 6.05 11.11
CA SER A 323 -1.15 4.77 10.54
C SER A 323 -2.62 4.77 10.14
N ALA A 324 -2.97 4.01 9.10
CA ALA A 324 -4.37 3.78 8.73
C ALA A 324 -5.13 2.98 9.80
N ASP A 325 -4.40 2.27 10.65
CA ASP A 325 -4.92 1.52 11.80
C ASP A 325 -5.16 2.41 13.03
N ASP A 326 -4.71 3.67 13.01
CA ASP A 326 -5.04 4.62 14.06
C ASP A 326 -6.52 5.04 13.95
N VAL A 327 -7.04 5.48 15.08
CA VAL A 327 -8.40 6.01 15.16
C VAL A 327 -8.47 7.31 14.36
N ILE A 328 -9.52 7.48 13.53
CA ILE A 328 -9.62 8.60 12.58
C ILE A 328 -9.43 9.96 13.26
N GLY A 329 -9.95 10.14 14.47
CA GLY A 329 -9.88 11.39 15.23
C GLY A 329 -8.50 11.74 15.77
N SER A 330 -7.53 10.81 15.79
CA SER A 330 -6.13 11.11 16.16
C SER A 330 -5.26 11.49 14.96
N LEU A 331 -5.78 11.33 13.73
CA LEU A 331 -5.05 11.63 12.50
C LEU A 331 -5.19 13.12 12.16
N ALA A 332 -4.11 13.88 12.34
CA ALA A 332 -3.99 15.28 11.92
C ALA A 332 -4.29 15.45 10.43
N SER A 333 -3.87 14.50 9.59
CA SER A 333 -4.15 14.48 8.15
C SER A 333 -5.65 14.39 7.82
N LEU A 334 -6.48 13.93 8.77
CA LEU A 334 -7.94 13.85 8.65
C LEU A 334 -8.68 14.80 9.60
N SER A 335 -8.03 15.86 10.09
CA SER A 335 -8.61 16.84 11.04
C SER A 335 -9.90 17.53 10.58
N GLY A 336 -10.23 17.49 9.28
CA GLY A 336 -11.50 17.99 8.73
C GLY A 336 -12.66 16.98 8.73
N VAL A 337 -12.42 15.73 9.13
CA VAL A 337 -13.43 14.66 9.16
C VAL A 337 -14.14 14.65 10.51
N THR A 338 -15.47 14.46 10.50
CA THR A 338 -16.31 14.41 11.71
C THR A 338 -17.11 13.11 11.81
N SER A 339 -17.55 12.74 13.02
CA SER A 339 -18.51 11.64 13.19
C SER A 339 -19.83 11.95 12.48
N GLY A 340 -20.45 10.95 11.88
CA GLY A 340 -21.65 11.09 11.05
C GLY A 340 -21.96 9.82 10.26
N SER A 341 -22.44 9.96 9.04
CA SER A 341 -22.72 8.88 8.09
C SER A 341 -22.69 9.30 6.63
N PHE A 342 -22.57 8.31 5.75
CA PHE A 342 -22.81 8.46 4.31
C PHE A 342 -23.61 7.26 3.78
N GLN A 343 -24.07 7.35 2.53
CA GLN A 343 -24.92 6.33 1.91
C GLN A 343 -24.17 5.58 0.81
N VAL A 344 -24.27 4.25 0.84
CA VAL A 344 -23.81 3.35 -0.23
C VAL A 344 -25.01 2.58 -0.76
N ASN A 345 -25.41 2.84 -2.02
CA ASN A 345 -26.64 2.28 -2.60
C ASN A 345 -27.90 2.49 -1.73
N GLY A 346 -27.96 3.60 -0.99
CA GLY A 346 -29.05 3.92 -0.06
C GLY A 346 -28.99 3.21 1.31
N GLN A 347 -27.92 2.47 1.60
CA GLN A 347 -27.64 1.96 2.94
C GLN A 347 -26.70 2.90 3.71
N THR A 348 -27.07 3.22 4.95
CA THR A 348 -26.29 4.11 5.81
C THR A 348 -25.05 3.41 6.34
N ILE A 349 -23.88 4.03 6.15
CA ILE A 349 -22.61 3.69 6.77
C ILE A 349 -22.30 4.76 7.81
N SER A 350 -22.26 4.40 9.09
CA SER A 350 -21.85 5.32 10.15
C SER A 350 -20.34 5.46 10.21
N VAL A 351 -19.86 6.60 10.72
CA VAL A 351 -18.47 6.87 11.07
C VAL A 351 -18.45 7.54 12.44
N ASP A 352 -17.66 7.00 13.36
CA ASP A 352 -17.37 7.59 14.66
C ASP A 352 -15.87 7.81 14.79
N ILE A 353 -15.42 9.05 14.62
CA ILE A 353 -13.99 9.37 14.58
C ILE A 353 -13.26 9.05 15.89
N ALA A 354 -13.97 8.89 17.01
CA ALA A 354 -13.35 8.56 18.30
C ALA A 354 -13.08 7.05 18.47
N ASN A 355 -13.69 6.20 17.65
CA ASN A 355 -13.66 4.75 17.82
C ASN A 355 -13.33 3.99 16.53
N ASP A 356 -13.57 4.60 15.37
CA ASP A 356 -13.38 3.96 14.08
C ASP A 356 -12.00 4.25 13.49
N THR A 357 -11.42 3.21 12.89
CA THR A 357 -10.26 3.29 11.99
C THR A 357 -10.75 3.25 10.55
N LEU A 358 -9.93 3.70 9.59
CA LEU A 358 -10.33 3.61 8.17
C LEU A 358 -10.63 2.16 7.74
N PRO A 359 -9.80 1.15 8.06
CA PRO A 359 -10.11 -0.26 7.76
C PRO A 359 -11.47 -0.71 8.30
N ASN A 360 -11.88 -0.29 9.50
CA ASN A 360 -13.17 -0.65 10.08
C ASN A 360 -14.35 -0.01 9.33
N VAL A 361 -14.21 1.24 8.87
CA VAL A 361 -15.20 1.88 7.99
C VAL A 361 -15.30 1.15 6.66
N LEU A 362 -14.18 0.86 6.00
CA LEU A 362 -14.16 0.12 4.73
C LEU A 362 -14.72 -1.30 4.88
N ALA A 363 -14.46 -1.97 6.00
CA ALA A 363 -15.07 -3.27 6.32
C ALA A 363 -16.60 -3.18 6.42
N ARG A 364 -17.15 -2.13 7.04
CA ARG A 364 -18.61 -1.88 7.05
C ARG A 364 -19.18 -1.63 5.67
N ILE A 365 -18.49 -0.86 4.81
CA ILE A 365 -18.91 -0.71 3.40
C ILE A 365 -18.97 -2.08 2.72
N SER A 366 -17.96 -2.92 2.92
CA SER A 366 -17.91 -4.27 2.36
C SER A 366 -19.01 -5.20 2.91
N ALA A 367 -19.43 -4.97 4.16
CA ALA A 367 -20.48 -5.75 4.82
C ALA A 367 -21.90 -5.44 4.27
N SER A 368 -22.11 -4.28 3.63
CA SER A 368 -23.39 -3.92 2.96
C SER A 368 -23.81 -4.89 1.85
N GLY A 369 -22.86 -5.71 1.36
CA GLY A 369 -23.11 -6.81 0.43
C GLY A 369 -22.99 -6.45 -1.05
N GLU A 370 -22.84 -5.16 -1.39
CA GLU A 370 -22.88 -4.68 -2.78
C GLU A 370 -21.56 -4.05 -3.27
N VAL A 371 -20.67 -3.66 -2.36
CA VAL A 371 -19.37 -3.04 -2.67
C VAL A 371 -18.26 -3.86 -2.00
N ASN A 372 -17.10 -3.93 -2.63
CA ASN A 372 -15.84 -4.35 -2.04
C ASN A 372 -15.01 -3.10 -1.81
N ALA A 373 -14.74 -2.81 -0.55
CA ALA A 373 -13.96 -1.67 -0.11
C ALA A 373 -12.66 -2.15 0.52
N MET A 374 -11.54 -1.60 0.09
CA MET A 374 -10.22 -1.93 0.64
C MET A 374 -9.30 -0.72 0.60
N VAL A 375 -8.35 -0.70 1.52
CA VAL A 375 -7.15 0.13 1.45
C VAL A 375 -5.97 -0.83 1.28
N ASP A 376 -5.03 -0.52 0.39
CA ASP A 376 -3.82 -1.31 0.21
C ASP A 376 -2.63 -0.72 1.00
N ASP A 377 -1.49 -1.40 0.96
CA ASP A 377 -0.26 -0.97 1.64
C ASP A 377 0.29 0.35 1.09
N ALA A 378 -0.10 0.74 -0.13
CA ALA A 378 0.22 2.03 -0.73
C ALA A 378 -0.81 3.13 -0.36
N ARG A 379 -1.71 2.83 0.59
CA ARG A 379 -2.82 3.69 1.04
C ARG A 379 -3.79 4.09 -0.08
N ALA A 380 -3.83 3.33 -1.16
CA ALA A 380 -4.85 3.52 -2.19
C ALA A 380 -6.18 2.92 -1.68
N VAL A 381 -7.20 3.76 -1.60
CA VAL A 381 -8.54 3.34 -1.20
C VAL A 381 -9.34 3.00 -2.45
N THR A 382 -9.83 1.78 -2.54
CA THR A 382 -10.65 1.31 -3.67
C THR A 382 -12.01 0.84 -3.19
N LEU A 383 -13.06 1.37 -3.81
CA LEU A 383 -14.44 0.90 -3.70
C LEU A 383 -14.88 0.33 -5.06
N ALA A 384 -15.23 -0.95 -5.11
CA ALA A 384 -15.62 -1.63 -6.34
C ALA A 384 -16.94 -2.40 -6.19
N GLY A 385 -17.87 -2.21 -7.13
CA GLY A 385 -19.15 -2.92 -7.10
C GLY A 385 -18.99 -4.45 -7.21
N ARG A 386 -19.58 -5.20 -6.27
CA ARG A 386 -19.56 -6.68 -6.27
C ARG A 386 -20.25 -7.23 -7.50
N GLY A 387 -19.71 -8.32 -8.04
CA GLY A 387 -20.25 -8.96 -9.24
C GLY A 387 -20.26 -8.05 -10.47
N ARG A 388 -19.37 -7.04 -10.52
CA ARG A 388 -19.22 -6.08 -11.62
C ARG A 388 -20.44 -5.16 -11.80
N ARG A 389 -21.13 -4.84 -10.70
CA ARG A 389 -22.29 -3.94 -10.68
C ARG A 389 -21.86 -2.48 -10.53
N ALA A 390 -22.79 -1.58 -10.85
CA ALA A 390 -22.68 -0.17 -10.47
C ALA A 390 -23.00 0.00 -8.99
N PHE A 391 -22.50 1.07 -8.38
CA PHE A 391 -22.91 1.50 -7.04
C PHE A 391 -23.02 3.02 -6.99
N ASP A 392 -23.65 3.52 -5.93
CA ASP A 392 -23.96 4.94 -5.72
C ASP A 392 -23.44 5.37 -4.36
N LEU A 393 -22.73 6.50 -4.32
CA LEU A 393 -22.28 7.16 -3.10
C LEU A 393 -23.00 8.50 -2.97
N SER A 394 -23.63 8.73 -1.82
CA SER A 394 -24.37 9.98 -1.58
C SER A 394 -24.43 10.33 -0.09
N GLY A 395 -24.86 11.56 0.22
CA GLY A 395 -25.24 11.96 1.57
C GLY A 395 -24.12 11.86 2.62
N ASP A 396 -22.89 12.22 2.28
CA ASP A 396 -21.77 12.26 3.23
C ASP A 396 -21.80 13.54 4.07
N ASP A 397 -22.06 13.39 5.37
CA ASP A 397 -21.96 14.46 6.38
C ASP A 397 -20.68 14.35 7.24
N THR A 398 -19.83 13.35 6.98
CA THR A 398 -18.57 13.10 7.70
C THR A 398 -17.40 13.84 7.08
N GLY A 399 -17.44 14.08 5.76
CA GLY A 399 -16.32 14.62 4.99
C GLY A 399 -15.23 13.58 4.67
N LEU A 400 -15.37 12.32 5.13
CA LEU A 400 -14.38 11.26 4.96
C LEU A 400 -14.15 10.92 3.49
N LEU A 401 -15.21 10.78 2.68
CA LEU A 401 -15.04 10.41 1.27
C LEU A 401 -14.34 11.52 0.49
N GLY A 402 -14.66 12.78 0.79
CA GLY A 402 -13.97 13.94 0.24
C GLY A 402 -12.49 13.98 0.63
N ALA A 403 -12.16 13.71 1.90
CA ALA A 403 -10.77 13.65 2.37
C ALA A 403 -9.96 12.54 1.69
N LEU A 404 -10.60 11.44 1.30
CA LEU A 404 -10.00 10.35 0.52
C LEU A 404 -9.94 10.65 -0.99
N GLY A 405 -10.50 11.77 -1.46
CA GLY A 405 -10.60 12.09 -2.89
C GLY A 405 -11.64 11.25 -3.65
N ILE A 406 -12.65 10.73 -2.95
CA ILE A 406 -13.74 9.94 -3.53
C ILE A 406 -14.98 10.82 -3.66
N ASP A 407 -15.37 11.11 -4.90
CA ASP A 407 -16.55 11.93 -5.20
C ASP A 407 -17.88 11.21 -4.90
N LEU A 408 -18.88 11.98 -4.49
CA LEU A 408 -20.25 11.51 -4.34
C LEU A 408 -20.95 11.42 -5.70
N GLN A 409 -20.99 10.23 -6.27
CA GLN A 409 -21.65 9.97 -7.55
C GLN A 409 -22.00 8.50 -7.74
N ARG A 410 -22.72 8.23 -8.84
CA ARG A 410 -22.93 6.88 -9.33
C ARG A 410 -21.73 6.38 -10.12
N TYR A 411 -21.08 5.33 -9.62
CA TYR A 411 -19.99 4.64 -10.29
C TYR A 411 -20.53 3.51 -11.18
N ALA A 412 -20.58 3.74 -12.49
CA ALA A 412 -21.17 2.79 -13.44
C ALA A 412 -20.24 1.59 -13.74
N GLY A 413 -20.79 0.38 -13.68
CA GLY A 413 -20.14 -0.82 -14.22
C GLY A 413 -20.50 -1.03 -15.70
N THR A 414 -19.59 -1.59 -16.49
CA THR A 414 -19.87 -2.01 -17.87
C THR A 414 -20.37 -3.45 -17.92
N ARG A 415 -21.48 -3.69 -18.63
CA ARG A 415 -21.95 -5.05 -18.94
C ARG A 415 -21.11 -5.64 -20.07
N GLY A 416 -20.56 -6.83 -19.87
CA GLY A 416 -19.78 -7.54 -20.90
C GLY A 416 -20.66 -8.36 -21.84
N ARG A 417 -20.14 -8.66 -23.04
CA ARG A 417 -20.79 -9.51 -24.04
C ARG A 417 -20.48 -10.99 -23.75
N GLN A 418 -21.50 -11.85 -23.66
CA GLN A 418 -21.31 -13.30 -23.61
C GLN A 418 -20.94 -13.83 -25.00
N THR A 419 -19.90 -14.65 -25.10
CA THR A 419 -19.54 -15.41 -26.31
C THR A 419 -19.47 -16.89 -25.98
N THR A 420 -20.16 -17.73 -26.74
CA THR A 420 -20.16 -19.21 -26.63
C THR A 420 -19.37 -19.80 -27.80
N THR A 421 -18.46 -20.74 -27.52
CA THR A 421 -17.62 -21.38 -28.56
C THR A 421 -17.86 -22.90 -28.62
N ILE A 422 -17.78 -23.47 -29.83
CA ILE A 422 -17.79 -24.93 -30.04
C ILE A 422 -16.34 -25.42 -30.14
N SER A 423 -15.87 -26.14 -29.12
CA SER A 423 -14.48 -26.63 -29.06
C SER A 423 -14.24 -27.89 -29.90
N ASN A 424 -15.17 -28.83 -29.92
CA ASN A 424 -15.07 -30.05 -30.74
C ASN A 424 -15.75 -29.90 -32.11
N ARG A 425 -15.28 -28.96 -32.93
CA ARG A 425 -15.89 -28.64 -34.25
C ARG A 425 -15.95 -29.86 -35.18
N ALA A 426 -14.91 -30.69 -35.18
CA ALA A 426 -14.86 -31.90 -36.00
C ALA A 426 -15.85 -32.97 -35.50
N GLY A 427 -15.98 -33.13 -34.19
CA GLY A 427 -16.96 -34.02 -33.57
C GLY A 427 -18.39 -33.58 -33.85
N VAL A 428 -18.70 -32.29 -33.66
CA VAL A 428 -20.05 -31.74 -33.91
C VAL A 428 -20.43 -31.91 -35.37
N ARG A 429 -19.51 -31.64 -36.31
CA ARG A 429 -19.76 -31.86 -37.73
C ARG A 429 -20.10 -33.32 -38.05
N ARG A 430 -19.33 -34.28 -37.50
CA ARG A 430 -19.58 -35.70 -37.73
C ARG A 430 -20.90 -36.16 -37.12
N ALA A 431 -21.17 -35.81 -35.87
CA ALA A 431 -22.40 -36.19 -35.20
C ALA A 431 -23.63 -35.58 -35.87
N LEU A 432 -23.54 -34.36 -36.38
CA LEU A 432 -24.65 -33.72 -37.10
C LEU A 432 -24.92 -34.38 -38.47
N LEU A 433 -23.87 -34.86 -39.15
CA LEU A 433 -24.03 -35.69 -40.36
C LEU A 433 -24.70 -37.02 -40.03
N GLU A 434 -24.33 -37.68 -38.93
CA GLU A 434 -24.96 -38.92 -38.48
C GLU A 434 -26.45 -38.70 -38.15
N VAL A 435 -26.79 -37.59 -37.48
CA VAL A 435 -28.19 -37.21 -37.21
C VAL A 435 -28.94 -36.95 -38.52
N HIS A 436 -28.35 -36.23 -39.46
CA HIS A 436 -28.94 -35.97 -40.77
C HIS A 436 -29.25 -37.27 -41.53
N ASP A 437 -28.29 -38.18 -41.60
CA ASP A 437 -28.43 -39.43 -42.36
C ASP A 437 -29.50 -40.34 -41.71
N ALA A 438 -29.48 -40.48 -40.39
CA ALA A 438 -30.47 -41.25 -39.65
C ALA A 438 -31.87 -40.64 -39.75
N TYR A 439 -31.98 -39.31 -39.65
CA TYR A 439 -33.25 -38.59 -39.78
C TYR A 439 -33.84 -38.77 -41.18
N ASN A 440 -33.04 -38.61 -42.23
CA ASN A 440 -33.51 -38.76 -43.60
C ASN A 440 -33.79 -40.22 -43.96
N ALA A 441 -33.09 -41.20 -43.37
CA ALA A 441 -33.38 -42.62 -43.55
C ALA A 441 -34.80 -42.97 -43.08
N LEU A 442 -35.27 -42.36 -41.97
CA LEU A 442 -36.65 -42.49 -41.49
C LEU A 442 -37.68 -41.86 -42.45
N LEU A 443 -37.26 -40.93 -43.30
CA LEU A 443 -38.12 -40.28 -44.29
C LEU A 443 -38.21 -41.08 -45.61
N ARG A 444 -37.21 -41.89 -46.00
CA ARG A 444 -37.17 -42.58 -47.31
C ARG A 444 -38.31 -43.59 -47.53
N GLY A 445 -39.03 -43.42 -48.65
CA GLY A 445 -39.86 -44.38 -49.42
C GLY A 445 -41.03 -45.10 -48.71
N PRO A 446 -42.01 -45.66 -49.45
CA PRO A 446 -42.94 -46.66 -48.89
C PRO A 446 -42.14 -47.89 -48.44
N ARG A 447 -42.42 -48.43 -47.25
CA ARG A 447 -41.87 -49.71 -46.81
C ARG A 447 -42.93 -50.77 -47.02
N ASP A 448 -42.64 -51.75 -47.88
CA ASP A 448 -43.55 -52.86 -48.14
C ASP A 448 -43.91 -53.57 -46.82
N GLY A 449 -45.20 -53.56 -46.45
CA GLY A 449 -45.70 -54.25 -45.25
C GLY A 449 -45.74 -53.43 -43.95
N VAL A 450 -45.54 -52.11 -43.96
CA VAL A 450 -45.90 -51.21 -42.85
C VAL A 450 -47.14 -50.39 -43.24
N SER A 451 -48.17 -50.32 -42.39
CA SER A 451 -49.33 -49.46 -42.71
C SER A 451 -48.87 -48.02 -42.93
N ALA A 452 -49.34 -47.40 -44.01
CA ALA A 452 -48.95 -46.05 -44.38
C ALA A 452 -49.20 -45.04 -43.24
N THR A 453 -50.12 -45.35 -42.31
CA THR A 453 -50.49 -44.51 -41.17
C THR A 453 -49.42 -44.43 -40.07
N ASN A 454 -48.73 -45.54 -39.77
CA ASN A 454 -47.71 -45.58 -38.69
C ASN A 454 -46.43 -44.85 -39.10
N VAL A 455 -46.00 -45.08 -40.35
CA VAL A 455 -44.88 -44.36 -40.96
C VAL A 455 -45.20 -42.86 -41.04
N ARG A 456 -46.43 -42.50 -41.46
CA ARG A 456 -46.88 -41.10 -41.48
C ARG A 456 -46.87 -40.45 -40.10
N GLU A 457 -47.26 -41.15 -39.04
CA GLU A 457 -47.26 -40.59 -37.68
C GLU A 457 -45.84 -40.29 -37.17
N VAL A 458 -44.91 -41.24 -37.30
CA VAL A 458 -43.50 -41.06 -36.89
C VAL A 458 -42.86 -39.92 -37.69
N ARG A 459 -43.05 -39.91 -39.02
CA ARG A 459 -42.54 -38.84 -39.90
C ARG A 459 -43.13 -37.48 -39.56
N SER A 460 -44.43 -37.41 -39.28
CA SER A 460 -45.11 -36.15 -38.91
C SER A 460 -44.57 -35.58 -37.59
N ARG A 461 -44.35 -36.42 -36.57
CA ARG A 461 -43.80 -35.98 -35.28
C ARG A 461 -42.37 -35.46 -35.42
N LEU A 462 -41.50 -36.23 -36.07
CA LEU A 462 -40.11 -35.87 -36.33
C LEU A 462 -40.01 -34.56 -37.13
N SER A 463 -40.78 -34.45 -38.23
CA SER A 463 -40.81 -33.24 -39.05
C SER A 463 -41.35 -32.01 -38.31
N THR A 464 -42.33 -32.18 -37.41
CA THR A 464 -42.89 -31.08 -36.62
C THR A 464 -41.89 -30.57 -35.59
N SER A 465 -41.16 -31.48 -34.93
CA SER A 465 -40.15 -31.11 -33.93
C SER A 465 -38.95 -30.39 -34.57
N VAL A 466 -38.43 -30.91 -35.68
CA VAL A 466 -37.34 -30.23 -36.41
C VAL A 466 -37.80 -28.88 -36.97
N GLY A 467 -39.00 -28.82 -37.54
CA GLY A 467 -39.59 -27.56 -38.00
C GLY A 467 -39.74 -26.52 -36.88
N SER A 468 -40.09 -26.96 -35.68
CA SER A 468 -40.25 -26.09 -34.50
C SER A 468 -38.93 -25.53 -33.99
N ALA A 469 -37.88 -26.36 -33.93
CA ALA A 469 -36.52 -25.94 -33.55
C ALA A 469 -35.99 -24.84 -34.48
N PHE A 470 -36.11 -25.06 -35.79
CA PHE A 470 -35.64 -24.12 -36.82
C PHE A 470 -36.44 -22.82 -36.84
N SER A 471 -37.78 -22.89 -36.76
CA SER A 471 -38.65 -21.71 -36.73
C SER A 471 -38.42 -20.84 -35.49
N ARG A 472 -38.10 -21.46 -34.35
CA ARG A 472 -37.76 -20.74 -33.12
C ARG A 472 -36.45 -19.97 -33.28
N HIS A 473 -35.42 -20.61 -33.79
CA HIS A 473 -34.13 -19.96 -34.00
C HIS A 473 -34.26 -18.79 -35.00
N GLN A 474 -35.03 -18.95 -36.08
CA GLN A 474 -35.31 -17.86 -37.02
C GLN A 474 -35.97 -16.64 -36.35
N ARG A 475 -36.88 -16.85 -35.39
CA ARG A 475 -37.50 -15.76 -34.61
C ARG A 475 -36.54 -15.06 -33.67
N LEU A 476 -35.59 -15.80 -33.08
CA LEU A 476 -34.61 -15.25 -32.13
C LEU A 476 -33.49 -14.49 -32.84
N SER A 477 -33.08 -14.98 -34.02
CA SER A 477 -31.95 -14.41 -34.76
C SER A 477 -32.36 -13.37 -35.82
N GLY A 478 -33.66 -13.11 -35.99
CA GLY A 478 -34.20 -11.97 -36.75
C GLY A 478 -34.11 -12.06 -38.28
N SER A 479 -33.70 -13.20 -38.86
CA SER A 479 -33.59 -13.37 -40.32
C SER A 479 -33.87 -14.80 -40.77
N GLY A 480 -34.75 -14.95 -41.78
CA GLY A 480 -35.06 -16.23 -42.43
C GLY A 480 -33.90 -16.84 -43.24
N THR A 481 -32.84 -16.07 -43.52
CA THR A 481 -31.65 -16.52 -44.28
C THR A 481 -30.51 -17.05 -43.40
N LEU A 482 -30.66 -17.04 -42.06
CA LEU A 482 -29.57 -17.44 -41.16
C LEU A 482 -29.32 -18.94 -41.11
N VAL A 483 -30.36 -19.77 -41.26
CA VAL A 483 -30.21 -21.22 -41.16
C VAL A 483 -29.44 -21.80 -42.35
N SER A 484 -29.69 -21.32 -43.58
CA SER A 484 -28.87 -21.69 -44.75
C SER A 484 -27.41 -21.24 -44.59
N GLY A 485 -27.17 -20.11 -43.91
CA GLY A 485 -25.83 -19.64 -43.55
C GLY A 485 -25.10 -20.49 -42.50
N LEU A 486 -25.79 -21.44 -41.85
CA LEU A 486 -25.23 -22.41 -40.91
C LEU A 486 -24.98 -23.79 -41.56
N GLY A 487 -25.32 -23.95 -42.84
CA GLY A 487 -25.18 -25.21 -43.57
C GLY A 487 -26.24 -26.26 -43.22
N LEU A 488 -27.36 -25.84 -42.62
CA LEU A 488 -28.51 -26.68 -42.32
C LEU A 488 -29.76 -26.08 -42.99
N ASN A 489 -30.55 -26.89 -43.67
CA ASN A 489 -31.80 -26.43 -44.26
C ASN A 489 -32.91 -27.47 -44.11
N LEU A 490 -34.16 -27.03 -44.29
CA LEU A 490 -35.31 -27.91 -44.38
C LEU A 490 -35.97 -27.77 -45.74
N SER A 491 -36.05 -28.87 -46.49
CA SER A 491 -36.74 -28.92 -47.78
C SER A 491 -38.00 -29.78 -47.69
N ALA A 492 -38.96 -29.51 -48.58
CA ALA A 492 -40.15 -30.33 -48.69
C ALA A 492 -39.74 -31.74 -49.17
N PHE A 493 -40.18 -32.76 -48.45
CA PHE A 493 -39.81 -34.14 -48.77
C PHE A 493 -40.87 -34.83 -49.65
N ASP A 494 -42.13 -34.43 -49.56
CA ASP A 494 -43.29 -34.94 -50.32
C ASP A 494 -44.45 -33.91 -50.29
N ASP A 495 -45.57 -34.16 -50.98
CA ASP A 495 -46.79 -33.32 -50.98
C ASP A 495 -47.52 -33.29 -49.63
N THR A 496 -47.14 -34.19 -48.72
CA THR A 496 -47.54 -34.15 -47.31
C THR A 496 -46.50 -33.32 -46.54
N LYS A 497 -46.93 -32.49 -45.59
CA LYS A 497 -46.15 -31.43 -44.89
C LYS A 497 -44.82 -31.83 -44.19
N THR A 498 -44.28 -33.02 -44.45
CA THR A 498 -42.97 -33.54 -44.07
C THR A 498 -41.81 -32.75 -44.66
N ARG A 499 -40.82 -32.46 -43.80
CA ARG A 499 -39.59 -31.74 -44.14
C ARG A 499 -38.37 -32.63 -43.96
N ALA A 500 -37.58 -32.77 -45.02
CA ALA A 500 -36.25 -33.38 -44.94
C ALA A 500 -35.23 -32.39 -44.39
N MET A 501 -34.19 -32.93 -43.74
CA MET A 501 -33.05 -32.14 -43.33
C MET A 501 -32.04 -32.15 -44.47
N GLU A 502 -31.59 -30.99 -44.89
CA GLU A 502 -30.48 -30.85 -45.83
C GLU A 502 -29.27 -30.32 -45.08
N LEU A 503 -28.11 -30.89 -45.35
CA LEU A 503 -26.86 -30.50 -44.72
C LEU A 503 -25.79 -30.23 -45.77
N ASP A 504 -25.38 -28.97 -45.90
CA ASP A 504 -24.20 -28.56 -46.68
C ASP A 504 -22.97 -28.63 -45.76
N SER A 505 -22.18 -29.69 -45.94
CA SER A 505 -21.01 -29.96 -45.11
C SER A 505 -19.94 -28.85 -45.18
N ALA A 506 -19.81 -28.15 -46.30
CA ALA A 506 -18.85 -27.07 -46.50
C ALA A 506 -19.32 -25.79 -45.82
N ALA A 507 -20.60 -25.44 -45.99
CA ALA A 507 -21.22 -24.32 -45.28
C ALA A 507 -21.22 -24.53 -43.76
N LEU A 508 -21.52 -25.74 -43.29
CA LEU A 508 -21.45 -26.11 -41.87
C LEU A 508 -20.03 -25.99 -41.32
N ALA A 509 -19.02 -26.45 -42.07
CA ALA A 509 -17.62 -26.31 -41.67
C ALA A 509 -17.18 -24.84 -41.58
N LYS A 510 -17.72 -23.97 -42.44
CA LYS A 510 -17.49 -22.52 -42.41
C LYS A 510 -18.21 -21.88 -41.21
N ALA A 511 -19.46 -22.26 -40.95
CA ALA A 511 -20.26 -21.79 -39.82
C ALA A 511 -19.64 -22.18 -38.48
N LEU A 512 -19.14 -23.40 -38.32
CA LEU A 512 -18.41 -23.85 -37.13
C LEU A 512 -17.15 -23.02 -36.82
N ARG A 513 -16.60 -22.27 -37.79
CA ARG A 513 -15.44 -21.39 -37.59
C ARG A 513 -15.84 -19.92 -37.38
N ALA A 514 -16.86 -19.46 -38.10
CA ALA A 514 -17.20 -18.04 -38.20
C ALA A 514 -18.47 -17.63 -37.43
N LYS A 515 -19.28 -18.61 -37.03
CA LYS A 515 -20.63 -18.45 -36.45
C LYS A 515 -20.91 -19.51 -35.37
N ASP A 516 -19.89 -19.85 -34.59
CA ASP A 516 -19.97 -20.93 -33.60
C ASP A 516 -20.96 -20.65 -32.45
N GLY A 517 -21.12 -19.38 -32.04
CA GLY A 517 -22.17 -18.97 -31.10
C GLY A 517 -23.59 -19.20 -31.63
N GLU A 518 -23.89 -18.73 -32.84
CA GLU A 518 -25.20 -18.93 -33.49
C GLU A 518 -25.52 -20.42 -33.66
N LEU A 519 -24.52 -21.22 -34.06
CA LEU A 519 -24.66 -22.66 -34.22
C LEU A 519 -24.81 -23.38 -32.87
N SER A 520 -24.11 -22.93 -31.83
CA SER A 520 -24.24 -23.49 -30.48
C SER A 520 -25.66 -23.25 -29.94
N ASP A 521 -26.19 -22.05 -30.12
CA ASP A 521 -27.55 -21.71 -29.71
C ASP A 521 -28.62 -22.49 -30.49
N LEU A 522 -28.41 -22.73 -31.79
CA LEU A 522 -29.30 -23.56 -32.59
C LEU A 522 -29.30 -25.02 -32.13
N LEU A 523 -28.12 -25.60 -31.90
CA LEU A 523 -27.97 -27.03 -31.59
C LEU A 523 -28.35 -27.35 -30.15
N PHE A 524 -27.88 -26.55 -29.20
CA PHE A 524 -27.93 -26.85 -27.77
C PHE A 524 -28.83 -25.89 -26.97
N GLY A 525 -29.23 -24.76 -27.57
CA GLY A 525 -30.04 -23.75 -26.88
C GLY A 525 -29.22 -22.71 -26.13
N SER A 526 -29.90 -21.66 -25.67
CA SER A 526 -29.31 -20.57 -24.86
C SER A 526 -29.58 -20.77 -23.37
N GLU A 527 -28.73 -20.22 -22.49
CA GLU A 527 -28.80 -20.34 -21.01
C GLU A 527 -30.17 -19.99 -20.40
N GLU A 528 -30.99 -19.16 -21.05
CA GLU A 528 -32.34 -18.76 -20.58
C GLU A 528 -33.44 -19.81 -20.84
N GLY A 529 -33.20 -21.10 -20.57
CA GLY A 529 -34.23 -22.14 -20.65
C GLY A 529 -34.81 -22.37 -22.05
N LYS A 530 -34.03 -22.10 -23.11
CA LYS A 530 -34.49 -22.24 -24.50
C LYS A 530 -33.94 -23.50 -25.14
N LYS A 531 -34.77 -24.55 -25.26
CA LYS A 531 -34.48 -25.80 -25.99
C LYS A 531 -33.85 -25.59 -27.37
N GLY A 532 -32.75 -26.31 -27.64
CA GLY A 532 -32.08 -26.41 -28.95
C GLY A 532 -32.53 -27.63 -29.76
N LEU A 533 -31.95 -27.81 -30.96
CA LEU A 533 -32.28 -28.90 -31.88
C LEU A 533 -32.13 -30.30 -31.25
N VAL A 534 -31.09 -30.51 -30.44
CA VAL A 534 -30.84 -31.79 -29.76
C VAL A 534 -32.03 -32.16 -28.88
N GLU A 535 -32.45 -31.25 -28.00
CA GLU A 535 -33.54 -31.51 -27.06
C GLU A 535 -34.89 -31.74 -27.79
N PHE A 536 -35.17 -30.98 -28.86
CA PHE A 536 -36.37 -31.21 -29.68
C PHE A 536 -36.36 -32.57 -30.38
N LEU A 537 -35.20 -33.02 -30.85
CA LEU A 537 -35.06 -34.33 -31.51
C LEU A 537 -35.15 -35.48 -30.51
N GLU A 538 -34.57 -35.35 -29.32
CA GLU A 538 -34.67 -36.36 -28.26
C GLU A 538 -36.14 -36.59 -27.85
N GLU A 539 -36.91 -35.51 -27.66
CA GLU A 539 -38.34 -35.60 -27.35
C GLU A 539 -39.14 -36.27 -28.48
N ALA A 540 -38.80 -35.96 -29.73
CA ALA A 540 -39.46 -36.52 -30.90
C ALA A 540 -39.19 -38.02 -31.07
N VAL A 541 -37.92 -38.44 -30.90
CA VAL A 541 -37.50 -39.83 -30.95
C VAL A 541 -38.16 -40.63 -29.83
N LYS A 542 -38.14 -40.11 -28.60
CA LYS A 542 -38.80 -40.76 -27.46
C LYS A 542 -40.29 -40.98 -27.71
N GLY A 543 -41.00 -39.95 -28.16
CA GLY A 543 -42.42 -40.06 -28.48
C GLY A 543 -42.72 -41.01 -29.65
N ALA A 544 -41.83 -41.09 -30.64
CA ALA A 544 -41.95 -42.05 -31.74
C ALA A 544 -41.76 -43.49 -31.25
N ALA A 545 -40.74 -43.76 -30.43
CA ALA A 545 -40.48 -45.06 -29.84
C ALA A 545 -41.66 -45.53 -28.94
N GLU A 546 -42.16 -44.65 -28.07
CA GLU A 546 -43.32 -44.95 -27.20
C GLU A 546 -44.58 -45.30 -28.02
N SER A 547 -44.83 -44.60 -29.13
CA SER A 547 -45.98 -44.88 -30.02
C SER A 547 -45.84 -46.23 -30.71
N LEU A 548 -44.62 -46.62 -31.10
CA LEU A 548 -44.34 -47.93 -31.71
C LEU A 548 -44.48 -49.07 -30.68
N VAL A 549 -43.93 -48.89 -29.48
CA VAL A 549 -44.03 -49.87 -28.38
C VAL A 549 -45.50 -50.11 -27.99
N LYS A 550 -46.30 -49.05 -27.86
CA LYS A 550 -47.73 -49.16 -27.55
C LYS A 550 -48.52 -49.93 -28.61
N LYS A 551 -48.06 -49.96 -29.86
CA LYS A 551 -48.68 -50.73 -30.95
C LYS A 551 -48.27 -52.20 -30.95
N LEU A 552 -47.14 -52.54 -30.32
CA LEU A 552 -46.58 -53.89 -30.19
C LEU A 552 -46.97 -54.60 -28.88
N ASP A 553 -47.47 -53.85 -27.89
CA ASP A 553 -47.95 -54.38 -26.61
C ASP A 553 -49.11 -55.39 -26.82
N PRO A 554 -49.17 -56.54 -26.12
CA PRO A 554 -50.29 -57.50 -26.18
C PRO A 554 -51.70 -56.92 -25.99
N GLY A 555 -51.85 -55.73 -25.37
CA GLY A 555 -53.12 -54.99 -25.29
C GLY A 555 -53.37 -53.96 -26.42
N GLY A 556 -52.43 -53.78 -27.33
CA GLY A 556 -52.47 -52.83 -28.45
C GLY A 556 -53.14 -53.40 -29.71
N ALA A 557 -53.27 -52.56 -30.75
CA ALA A 557 -54.01 -52.88 -31.98
C ALA A 557 -53.48 -54.10 -32.78
N LEU A 558 -52.30 -54.64 -32.44
CA LEU A 558 -51.67 -55.80 -33.09
C LEU A 558 -51.28 -56.92 -32.09
N GLY A 559 -51.86 -56.93 -30.89
CA GLY A 559 -51.50 -57.88 -29.84
C GLY A 559 -51.49 -59.35 -30.30
N LEU A 560 -50.38 -60.04 -30.02
CA LEU A 560 -50.19 -61.47 -30.20
C LEU A 560 -51.31 -62.27 -29.50
N ARG A 561 -52.26 -62.82 -30.25
CA ARG A 561 -53.05 -63.98 -29.79
C ARG A 561 -52.35 -65.25 -30.27
N LEU A 562 -51.67 -65.93 -29.35
CA LEU A 562 -51.36 -67.35 -29.47
C LEU A 562 -52.68 -68.11 -29.29
N ASP A 563 -53.25 -68.62 -30.40
CA ASP A 563 -54.36 -69.56 -30.31
C ASP A 563 -53.78 -70.96 -30.14
N VAL A 564 -53.85 -71.49 -28.91
CA VAL A 564 -53.48 -72.87 -28.59
C VAL A 564 -54.77 -73.68 -28.49
N THR A 565 -55.33 -74.06 -29.64
CA THR A 565 -56.23 -75.21 -29.75
C THR A 565 -55.92 -75.98 -31.02
N GLY A 566 -55.37 -77.19 -30.84
CA GLY A 566 -55.02 -78.15 -31.89
C GLY A 566 -53.66 -78.77 -31.67
#